data_AF-A0A1G7Y7Y4-F1
#
_entry.id   AF-A0A1G7Y7Y4-F1
#
_cell.length_a   1.000
_cell.length_b   1.000
_cell.length_c   1.000
_cell.angle_alpha   90.00
_cell.angle_beta   90.00
_cell.angle_gamma   90.00
#
_symmetry.space_group_name_H-M   'P 1'
#
loop_
_entity.id
_entity.type
_entity.pdbx_description
1 polymer ?
#
loop_
_entity_poly.entity_id
_entity_poly.type
_entity_poly.pdbx_seq_one_letter_code
_entity_poly.pdbx_strand_id
1 'polypeptide(L)'
;MVKPFQRMPGSTQVDDLDDFDLAEAAYDMPEAWPEDVAPLPADDGDLPPLREYLMSLLAAKSQKPRQVVNSVDWLKDVLSSAQGGTCAYCGFKVVRAKAGTADARRAAQDLLIPLESGGTFAQANRVVACEVCVKRKRTQDWLSFRLAVNRSTLIAARREALLTSGNHVLPLSVKGEAAGRATLAQRWRYPRFPVMAQVFDTAGYLGWDTRDLSSERGGEVRARLRFEFQGRDLSRGRFALFEIPRDRWHEAAWALIEENALLLRPDMSERAQVAHPPFTPEPMTNEHLERWWVVLTGERWLQESIRVARWSAQAKPGQKVFAAQRREALRMKPYDDARERVARLHESVRNGTLPPVEPRPSSVAPVLPSNDTTRLLSPAMRTMLDQAAERQKDFLAAVRDGRPLPRLIDPLLVAVAPEPTPERKALSPALKSSLDASKARMQALINASSTGDQP
;
A
#
# COMPACT_ATOMS: atom_id res chain seq x y z
N MET A 1 55.70 -25.67 2.83
CA MET A 1 55.81 -25.10 1.46
C MET A 1 54.60 -25.54 0.66
N VAL A 2 53.60 -24.67 0.56
CA VAL A 2 52.36 -24.89 -0.21
C VAL A 2 52.31 -23.83 -1.30
N LYS A 3 52.15 -24.25 -2.56
CA LYS A 3 52.10 -23.35 -3.72
C LYS A 3 50.79 -22.52 -3.69
N PRO A 4 50.83 -21.22 -4.04
CA PRO A 4 49.62 -20.43 -4.18
C PRO A 4 48.87 -20.79 -5.46
N PHE A 5 47.55 -20.81 -5.36
CA PHE A 5 46.61 -21.10 -6.44
C PHE A 5 46.57 -19.91 -7.42
N GLN A 6 46.86 -20.16 -8.71
CA GLN A 6 46.70 -19.17 -9.78
C GLN A 6 45.22 -18.99 -10.12
N ARG A 7 44.73 -17.74 -10.11
CA ARG A 7 43.41 -17.35 -10.63
C ARG A 7 43.38 -17.49 -12.16
N MET A 8 42.30 -18.09 -12.68
CA MET A 8 42.01 -18.11 -14.12
C MET A 8 41.56 -16.70 -14.60
N PRO A 9 41.97 -16.27 -15.80
CA PRO A 9 41.49 -15.02 -16.40
C PRO A 9 40.12 -15.25 -17.04
N GLY A 10 39.11 -14.51 -16.60
CA GLY A 10 37.77 -14.54 -17.22
C GLY A 10 36.58 -14.22 -16.31
N SER A 11 36.76 -14.03 -15.00
CA SER A 11 35.69 -13.49 -14.15
C SER A 11 35.61 -11.97 -14.36
N THR A 12 34.59 -11.52 -15.09
CA THR A 12 34.11 -10.13 -15.00
C THR A 12 34.00 -9.75 -13.53
N GLN A 13 34.72 -8.70 -13.13
CA GLN A 13 34.58 -8.07 -11.83
C GLN A 13 33.09 -7.85 -11.58
N VAL A 14 32.56 -8.54 -10.58
CA VAL A 14 31.44 -8.01 -9.82
C VAL A 14 32.07 -6.85 -9.07
N ASP A 15 31.75 -5.63 -9.48
CA ASP A 15 32.13 -4.45 -8.72
C ASP A 15 31.58 -4.62 -7.31
N ASP A 16 32.49 -4.88 -6.36
CA ASP A 16 32.26 -4.77 -4.93
C ASP A 16 31.84 -3.31 -4.64
N LEU A 17 30.53 -3.04 -4.68
CA LEU A 17 29.93 -1.75 -4.30
C LEU A 17 28.98 -1.91 -3.12
N ASP A 18 29.36 -2.77 -2.17
CA ASP A 18 28.85 -2.74 -0.78
C ASP A 18 29.46 -1.56 0.02
N ASP A 19 30.41 -0.81 -0.55
CA ASP A 19 30.99 0.39 0.07
C ASP A 19 30.02 1.60 0.11
N PHE A 20 28.85 1.52 -0.54
CA PHE A 20 27.85 2.60 -0.47
C PHE A 20 27.00 2.56 0.82
N ASP A 21 26.95 1.42 1.51
CA ASP A 21 26.15 1.25 2.74
C ASP A 21 26.86 1.79 4.00
N LEU A 22 28.18 2.00 3.98
CA LEU A 22 28.94 2.47 5.15
C LEU A 22 29.27 3.96 5.14
N ALA A 23 29.31 4.62 3.98
CA ALA A 23 29.64 6.04 3.89
C ALA A 23 28.42 6.99 3.99
N GLU A 24 27.20 6.51 3.67
CA GLU A 24 25.99 7.34 3.67
C GLU A 24 25.13 7.23 4.95
N ALA A 25 25.44 6.28 5.84
CA ALA A 25 24.83 6.21 7.17
C ALA A 25 25.24 7.39 8.09
N ALA A 26 26.19 8.22 7.66
CA ALA A 26 26.72 9.36 8.41
C ALA A 26 26.07 10.71 8.10
N TYR A 27 25.13 10.81 7.14
CA TYR A 27 24.54 12.12 6.77
C TYR A 27 23.00 12.10 6.72
N ASP A 28 22.41 13.10 7.42
CA ASP A 28 20.97 13.36 7.64
C ASP A 28 20.22 12.44 8.62
N MET A 29 20.83 12.13 9.75
CA MET A 29 20.09 12.17 11.02
C MET A 29 20.03 13.64 11.44
N PRO A 30 18.86 14.24 11.79
CA PRO A 30 18.84 15.57 12.36
C PRO A 30 19.71 15.58 13.62
N GLU A 31 20.83 16.29 13.52
CA GLU A 31 21.72 16.64 14.62
C GLU A 31 20.89 17.37 15.70
N ALA A 32 21.00 16.88 16.93
CA ALA A 32 20.36 17.36 18.15
C ALA A 32 18.81 17.27 18.19
N TRP A 33 18.33 16.12 18.67
CA TRP A 33 17.26 16.19 19.68
C TRP A 33 17.84 16.95 20.88
N PRO A 34 17.10 17.87 21.55
CA PRO A 34 17.63 18.54 22.72
C PRO A 34 18.06 17.50 23.75
N GLU A 35 19.37 17.42 24.02
CA GLU A 35 19.97 16.49 24.98
C GLU A 35 19.57 16.79 26.43
N ASP A 36 18.80 17.86 26.66
CA ASP A 36 18.22 18.23 27.96
C ASP A 36 16.79 17.72 28.15
N VAL A 37 16.45 16.52 27.65
CA VAL A 37 15.31 15.79 28.21
C VAL A 37 15.81 15.18 29.51
N ALA A 38 15.54 15.88 30.62
CA ALA A 38 15.78 15.37 31.97
C ALA A 38 15.38 13.89 32.02
N PRO A 39 16.25 12.98 32.51
CA PRO A 39 15.90 11.57 32.63
C PRO A 39 14.57 11.50 33.35
N LEU A 40 13.58 10.89 32.69
CA LEU A 40 12.29 10.62 33.32
C LEU A 40 12.60 9.95 34.66
N PRO A 41 12.06 10.46 35.78
CA PRO A 41 12.37 9.92 37.09
C PRO A 41 12.19 8.41 37.06
N ALA A 42 13.16 7.68 37.59
CA ALA A 42 13.07 6.24 37.75
C ALA A 42 11.83 5.96 38.59
N ASP A 43 10.76 5.55 37.90
CA ASP A 43 9.46 5.32 38.52
C ASP A 43 9.53 3.93 39.16
N ASP A 44 9.73 3.88 40.48
CA ASP A 44 9.85 2.65 41.28
C ASP A 44 8.50 1.91 41.42
N GLY A 45 7.41 2.39 40.81
CA GLY A 45 6.10 1.75 40.81
C GLY A 45 6.00 0.55 39.86
N ASP A 46 5.08 -0.38 40.11
CA ASP A 46 4.79 -1.49 39.19
C ASP A 46 4.36 -0.96 37.80
N LEU A 47 4.90 -1.56 36.74
CA LEU A 47 4.49 -1.20 35.37
C LEU A 47 3.00 -1.55 35.18
N PRO A 48 2.19 -0.61 34.67
CA PRO A 48 0.79 -0.89 34.42
C PRO A 48 0.65 -1.94 33.29
N PRO A 49 -0.50 -2.65 33.22
CA PRO A 49 -0.77 -3.57 32.11
C PRO A 49 -0.56 -2.89 30.75
N LEU A 50 -0.04 -3.64 29.77
CA LEU A 50 0.33 -3.13 28.44
C LEU A 50 -0.73 -2.21 27.81
N ARG A 51 -2.02 -2.56 27.91
CA ARG A 51 -3.11 -1.71 27.42
C ARG A 51 -3.10 -0.32 28.04
N GLU A 52 -2.96 -0.25 29.37
CA GLU A 52 -2.97 1.02 30.12
C GLU A 52 -1.71 1.82 29.83
N TYR A 53 -0.56 1.14 29.70
CA TYR A 53 0.69 1.74 29.27
C TYR A 53 0.57 2.37 27.87
N LEU A 54 0.07 1.63 26.88
CA LEU A 54 -0.12 2.16 25.52
C LEU A 54 -1.13 3.33 25.48
N MET A 55 -2.18 3.28 26.30
CA MET A 55 -3.11 4.41 26.45
C MET A 55 -2.44 5.63 27.07
N SER A 56 -1.56 5.45 28.05
CA SER A 56 -0.82 6.57 28.66
C SER A 56 0.14 7.22 27.66
N LEU A 57 0.78 6.42 26.78
CA LEU A 57 1.60 6.93 25.69
C LEU A 57 0.79 7.77 24.68
N LEU A 58 -0.40 7.30 24.29
CA LEU A 58 -1.32 8.08 23.43
C LEU A 58 -1.72 9.40 24.10
N ALA A 59 -2.03 9.35 25.40
CA ALA A 59 -2.39 10.52 26.18
C ALA A 59 -1.22 11.52 26.25
N ALA A 60 -0.02 11.07 26.58
CA ALA A 60 1.19 11.89 26.64
C ALA A 60 1.48 12.54 25.28
N LYS A 61 1.40 11.79 24.18
CA LYS A 61 1.60 12.32 22.82
C LYS A 61 0.59 13.42 22.48
N SER A 62 -0.67 13.26 22.88
CA SER A 62 -1.73 14.24 22.62
C SER A 62 -1.68 15.50 23.49
N GLN A 63 -0.90 15.47 24.58
CA GLN A 63 -0.68 16.62 25.47
C GLN A 63 0.49 17.49 25.01
N LYS A 64 1.39 16.97 24.16
CA LYS A 64 2.48 17.77 23.59
C LYS A 64 1.87 19.00 22.90
N PRO A 65 2.27 20.22 23.27
CA PRO A 65 1.74 21.41 22.65
C PRO A 65 2.00 21.31 21.16
N ARG A 66 0.96 21.56 20.35
CA ARG A 66 1.08 21.63 18.90
C ARG A 66 2.30 22.48 18.58
N GLN A 67 3.23 21.95 17.79
CA GLN A 67 4.38 22.74 17.37
C GLN A 67 3.87 23.98 16.65
N VAL A 68 3.99 25.12 17.34
CA VAL A 68 3.54 26.39 16.81
C VAL A 68 4.46 26.70 15.65
N VAL A 69 3.86 26.93 14.49
CA VAL A 69 4.61 27.44 13.35
C VAL A 69 5.05 28.85 13.73
N ASN A 70 6.28 28.99 14.22
CA ASN A 70 6.91 30.29 14.44
C ASN A 70 7.04 30.96 13.09
N SER A 71 6.02 31.75 12.76
CA SER A 71 5.91 32.44 11.49
C SER A 71 6.73 33.72 11.59
N VAL A 72 7.76 33.83 10.77
CA VAL A 72 8.39 35.14 10.53
C VAL A 72 7.37 36.02 9.82
N ASP A 73 7.23 37.28 10.24
CA ASP A 73 6.11 38.11 9.78
C ASP A 73 6.10 38.30 8.26
N TRP A 74 7.25 38.45 7.61
CA TRP A 74 7.35 38.55 6.15
C TRP A 74 6.71 37.36 5.41
N LEU A 75 6.77 36.15 5.97
CA LEU A 75 6.17 34.97 5.34
C LEU A 75 4.64 35.03 5.37
N LYS A 76 4.07 35.65 6.41
CA LYS A 76 2.63 35.94 6.44
C LYS A 76 2.24 36.92 5.34
N ASP A 77 3.08 37.90 4.99
CA ASP A 77 2.78 38.84 3.89
C ASP A 77 2.76 38.15 2.55
N VAL A 78 3.77 37.31 2.29
CA VAL A 78 3.87 36.56 1.03
C VAL A 78 2.65 35.67 0.86
N LEU A 79 2.31 34.88 1.90
CA LEU A 79 1.16 33.98 1.86
C LEU A 79 -0.17 34.74 1.80
N SER A 80 -0.33 35.81 2.58
CA SER A 80 -1.54 36.63 2.58
C SER A 80 -1.77 37.28 1.22
N SER A 81 -0.72 37.82 0.60
CA SER A 81 -0.79 38.42 -0.74
C SER A 81 -1.15 37.38 -1.80
N ALA A 82 -0.52 36.20 -1.76
CA ALA A 82 -0.84 35.09 -2.65
C ALA A 82 -2.30 34.59 -2.51
N GLN A 83 -2.92 34.79 -1.34
CA GLN A 83 -4.29 34.39 -1.03
C GLN A 83 -5.30 35.56 -1.03
N GLY A 84 -4.91 36.72 -1.55
CA GLY A 84 -5.78 37.89 -1.66
C GLY A 84 -6.22 38.48 -0.32
N GLY A 85 -5.44 38.29 0.75
CA GLY A 85 -5.74 38.84 2.07
C GLY A 85 -6.88 38.13 2.81
N THR A 86 -7.20 36.90 2.43
CA THR A 86 -8.30 36.12 3.01
C THR A 86 -7.84 34.80 3.60
N CYS A 87 -8.60 34.28 4.56
CA CYS A 87 -8.38 32.98 5.16
C CYS A 87 -8.56 31.86 4.11
N ALA A 88 -7.56 30.97 3.96
CA ALA A 88 -7.59 29.82 3.06
C ALA A 88 -8.85 28.94 3.18
N TYR A 89 -9.44 28.90 4.38
CA TYR A 89 -10.48 27.94 4.73
C TYR A 89 -11.88 28.53 4.69
N CYS A 90 -12.08 29.74 5.21
CA CYS A 90 -13.41 30.35 5.35
C CYS A 90 -13.61 31.64 4.55
N GLY A 91 -12.58 32.17 3.89
CA GLY A 91 -12.69 33.35 3.03
C GLY A 91 -12.83 34.69 3.75
N PHE A 92 -12.95 34.69 5.09
CA PHE A 92 -12.91 35.94 5.86
C PHE A 92 -11.61 36.68 5.62
N LYS A 93 -11.69 38.00 5.52
CA LYS A 93 -10.51 38.88 5.50
C LYS A 93 -9.66 38.62 6.73
N VAL A 94 -8.35 38.62 6.53
CA VAL A 94 -7.39 38.45 7.63
C VAL A 94 -6.50 39.67 7.76
N VAL A 95 -6.19 40.04 9.00
CA VAL A 95 -5.34 41.18 9.34
C VAL A 95 -4.27 40.79 10.35
N ARG A 96 -3.16 41.51 10.34
CA ARG A 96 -2.03 41.32 11.26
C ARG A 96 -2.25 41.85 12.67
N ALA A 97 -3.26 42.68 12.85
CA ALA A 97 -3.52 43.35 14.13
C ALA A 97 -3.58 42.34 15.28
N LYS A 98 -3.11 42.77 16.47
CA LYS A 98 -3.10 41.94 17.69
C LYS A 98 -4.49 41.38 18.04
N ALA A 99 -5.54 42.10 17.64
CA ALA A 99 -6.93 41.66 17.69
C ALA A 99 -7.57 41.77 16.29
N GLY A 100 -8.52 40.86 16.00
CA GLY A 100 -9.38 40.99 14.83
C GLY A 100 -10.37 42.15 15.01
N THR A 101 -10.96 42.62 13.91
CA THR A 101 -12.10 43.55 13.90
C THR A 101 -13.38 42.79 13.56
N ALA A 102 -14.53 43.47 13.59
CA ALA A 102 -15.81 42.88 13.16
C ALA A 102 -15.72 42.29 11.73
N ASP A 103 -14.98 42.97 10.85
CA ASP A 103 -14.89 42.64 9.42
C ASP A 103 -13.65 41.82 9.04
N ALA A 104 -12.69 41.63 9.96
CA ALA A 104 -11.45 40.92 9.69
C ALA A 104 -10.94 40.13 10.89
N ARG A 105 -10.44 38.92 10.64
CA ARG A 105 -9.91 38.06 11.69
C ARG A 105 -8.40 38.14 11.78
N ARG A 106 -7.84 37.82 12.94
CA ARG A 106 -6.38 37.75 13.09
C ARG A 106 -5.80 36.66 12.19
N ALA A 107 -4.79 37.03 11.41
CA ALA A 107 -4.05 36.15 10.52
C ALA A 107 -3.14 35.22 11.34
N ALA A 108 -3.18 33.94 11.02
CA ALA A 108 -2.31 32.90 11.54
C ALA A 108 -1.78 32.05 10.39
N GLN A 109 -0.60 31.50 10.59
CA GLN A 109 -0.05 30.51 9.67
C GLN A 109 -0.52 29.11 10.09
N ASP A 110 -0.83 28.29 9.10
CA ASP A 110 -1.22 26.91 9.29
C ASP A 110 -0.53 25.99 8.29
N LEU A 111 -0.50 24.70 8.62
CA LEU A 111 0.01 23.66 7.74
C LEU A 111 -1.15 22.81 7.22
N LEU A 112 -1.19 22.54 5.92
CA LEU A 112 -2.19 21.65 5.32
C LEU A 112 -2.05 20.23 5.90
N ILE A 113 -0.80 19.78 6.05
CA ILE A 113 -0.39 18.52 6.66
C ILE A 113 0.33 18.84 7.97
N PRO A 114 -0.22 18.45 9.13
CA PRO A 114 0.43 18.64 10.43
C PRO A 114 1.80 17.94 10.51
N LEU A 115 2.71 18.51 11.30
CA LEU A 115 4.06 17.94 11.50
C LEU A 115 3.99 16.59 12.19
N GLU A 116 3.05 16.44 13.13
CA GLU A 116 2.78 15.19 13.85
C GLU A 116 2.32 14.08 12.90
N SER A 117 1.75 14.46 11.76
CA SER A 117 1.36 13.57 10.67
C SER A 117 2.46 13.43 9.61
N GLY A 118 3.70 13.88 9.86
CA GLY A 118 4.83 13.80 8.93
C GLY A 118 4.88 14.89 7.85
N GLY A 119 4.07 15.94 7.99
CA GLY A 119 4.18 17.15 7.18
C GLY A 119 5.48 17.91 7.46
N THR A 120 5.84 18.83 6.57
CA THR A 120 7.06 19.64 6.67
C THR A 120 6.76 21.13 6.73
N PHE A 121 7.79 21.91 7.01
CA PHE A 121 7.78 23.37 6.92
C PHE A 121 7.95 23.90 5.49
N ALA A 122 7.78 23.07 4.46
CA ALA A 122 7.83 23.50 3.07
C ALA A 122 6.79 24.58 2.76
N GLN A 123 7.10 25.49 1.84
CA GLN A 123 6.19 26.58 1.44
C GLN A 123 4.86 26.03 0.91
N ALA A 124 4.88 24.96 0.12
CA ALA A 124 3.69 24.30 -0.40
C ALA A 124 2.76 23.74 0.70
N ASN A 125 3.30 23.44 1.90
CA ASN A 125 2.49 22.97 3.02
C ASN A 125 1.86 24.11 3.82
N ARG A 126 2.25 25.36 3.57
CA ARG A 126 1.88 26.52 4.39
C ARG A 126 0.74 27.31 3.77
N VAL A 127 -0.19 27.75 4.61
CA VAL A 127 -1.26 28.68 4.24
C VAL A 127 -1.47 29.73 5.32
N VAL A 128 -2.02 30.87 4.93
CA VAL A 128 -2.60 31.86 5.84
C VAL A 128 -4.07 31.53 6.07
N ALA A 129 -4.44 31.46 7.34
CA ALA A 129 -5.78 31.19 7.82
C ALA A 129 -6.12 32.11 9.00
N CYS A 130 -7.40 32.22 9.35
CA CYS A 130 -7.78 32.92 10.58
C CYS A 130 -7.55 32.02 11.81
N GLU A 131 -7.19 32.61 12.95
CA GLU A 131 -6.95 31.87 14.20
C GLU A 131 -8.10 30.93 14.59
N VAL A 132 -9.35 31.33 14.32
CA VAL A 132 -10.53 30.49 14.59
C VAL A 132 -10.48 29.19 13.80
N CYS A 133 -10.15 29.25 12.50
CA CYS A 133 -10.03 28.05 11.68
C CYS A 133 -8.82 27.20 12.07
N VAL A 134 -7.68 27.82 12.39
CA VAL A 134 -6.49 27.10 12.86
C VAL A 134 -6.78 26.34 14.15
N LYS A 135 -7.45 26.99 15.12
CA LYS A 135 -7.88 26.37 16.38
C LYS A 135 -8.91 25.26 16.16
N ARG A 136 -9.78 25.39 15.16
CA ARG A 136 -10.79 24.37 14.81
C ARG A 136 -10.17 23.16 14.10
N LYS A 137 -9.25 23.38 13.15
CA LYS A 137 -8.53 22.31 12.43
C LYS A 137 -7.64 21.49 13.36
N ARG A 138 -7.01 22.13 14.36
CA ARG A 138 -6.13 21.46 15.33
C ARG A 138 -5.01 20.67 14.62
N THR A 139 -4.87 19.39 14.94
CA THR A 139 -3.90 18.42 14.41
C THR A 139 -4.46 17.61 13.24
N GLN A 140 -5.62 17.98 12.70
CA GLN A 140 -6.19 17.29 11.54
C GLN A 140 -5.43 17.65 10.27
N ASP A 141 -5.25 16.68 9.39
CA ASP A 141 -4.99 16.95 7.98
C ASP A 141 -6.14 17.78 7.37
N TRP A 142 -5.79 18.68 6.45
CA TRP A 142 -6.76 19.56 5.81
C TRP A 142 -7.92 18.81 5.14
N LEU A 143 -7.69 17.62 4.56
CA LEU A 143 -8.76 16.80 3.99
C LEU A 143 -9.77 16.32 5.05
N SER A 144 -9.33 16.04 6.28
CA SER A 144 -10.21 15.74 7.42
C SER A 144 -10.98 16.97 7.88
N PHE A 145 -10.36 18.15 7.82
CA PHE A 145 -10.98 19.41 8.23
C PHE A 145 -12.06 19.93 7.25
N ARG A 146 -11.92 19.62 5.95
CA ARG A 146 -12.90 19.84 4.87
C ARG A 146 -13.26 21.29 4.50
N LEU A 147 -12.75 22.31 5.20
CA LEU A 147 -12.99 23.72 4.83
C LEU A 147 -11.94 24.25 3.85
N ALA A 148 -12.40 24.92 2.79
CA ALA A 148 -11.55 25.52 1.77
C ALA A 148 -12.30 26.58 0.97
N VAL A 149 -11.64 27.71 0.69
CA VAL A 149 -12.13 28.70 -0.29
C VAL A 149 -11.86 28.21 -1.70
N ASN A 150 -10.62 27.82 -1.97
CA ASN A 150 -10.20 27.25 -3.25
C ASN A 150 -9.66 25.83 -3.04
N ARG A 151 -10.54 24.84 -3.19
CA ARG A 151 -10.20 23.44 -2.90
C ARG A 151 -9.16 22.87 -3.87
N SER A 152 -9.21 23.21 -5.16
CA SER A 152 -8.27 22.67 -6.15
C SER A 152 -6.85 23.16 -5.89
N THR A 153 -6.68 24.44 -5.57
CA THR A 153 -5.38 25.01 -5.17
C THR A 153 -4.82 24.33 -3.92
N LEU A 154 -5.64 24.12 -2.89
CA LEU A 154 -5.19 23.44 -1.67
C LEU A 154 -4.88 21.95 -1.89
N ILE A 155 -5.60 21.26 -2.79
CA ILE A 155 -5.25 19.89 -3.20
C ILE A 155 -3.87 19.86 -3.86
N ALA A 156 -3.62 20.79 -4.80
CA ALA A 156 -2.34 20.87 -5.50
C ALA A 156 -1.19 21.15 -4.52
N ALA A 157 -1.33 22.18 -3.68
CA ALA A 157 -0.36 22.54 -2.66
C ALA A 157 -0.09 21.39 -1.66
N ARG A 158 -1.15 20.70 -1.21
CA ARG A 158 -1.01 19.52 -0.34
C ARG A 158 -0.27 18.37 -1.03
N ARG A 159 -0.55 18.09 -2.30
CA ARG A 159 0.15 17.03 -3.06
C ARG A 159 1.64 17.36 -3.22
N GLU A 160 1.96 18.61 -3.49
CA GLU A 160 3.35 19.07 -3.57
C GLU A 160 4.05 18.95 -2.21
N ALA A 161 3.38 19.33 -1.12
CA ALA A 161 3.88 19.13 0.24
C ALA A 161 4.15 17.64 0.59
N LEU A 162 3.32 16.72 0.07
CA LEU A 162 3.48 15.28 0.31
C LEU A 162 4.73 14.68 -0.35
N LEU A 163 5.30 15.34 -1.36
CA LEU A 163 6.55 14.91 -1.98
C LEU A 163 7.74 14.97 -1.02
N THR A 164 7.74 15.94 -0.10
CA THR A 164 8.82 16.13 0.89
C THR A 164 8.46 15.65 2.29
N SER A 165 7.18 15.35 2.52
CA SER A 165 6.69 14.75 3.76
C SER A 165 7.27 13.35 3.99
N GLY A 166 7.28 12.87 5.23
CA GLY A 166 7.62 11.48 5.50
C GLY A 166 6.68 10.55 4.74
N ASN A 167 7.11 9.45 4.14
CA ASN A 167 6.24 8.48 3.50
C ASN A 167 6.73 7.08 3.84
N HIS A 168 5.82 6.15 4.06
CA HIS A 168 6.21 4.75 4.25
C HIS A 168 6.82 4.18 2.98
N VAL A 169 7.74 3.23 3.17
CA VAL A 169 8.33 2.46 2.05
C VAL A 169 7.23 1.86 1.17
N LEU A 170 7.53 1.71 -0.11
CA LEU A 170 6.60 1.10 -1.06
C LEU A 170 6.70 -0.43 -0.98
N PRO A 171 5.61 -1.17 -1.22
CA PRO A 171 5.67 -2.62 -1.35
C PRO A 171 6.63 -3.04 -2.48
N LEU A 172 7.36 -4.16 -2.33
CA LEU A 172 8.26 -4.69 -3.37
C LEU A 172 7.57 -5.04 -4.70
N SER A 173 6.25 -5.21 -4.67
CA SER A 173 5.44 -5.39 -5.87
C SER A 173 5.40 -4.14 -6.74
N VAL A 174 5.64 -2.95 -6.17
CA VAL A 174 5.66 -1.67 -6.86
C VAL A 174 7.04 -1.46 -7.49
N LYS A 175 7.08 -1.43 -8.83
CA LYS A 175 8.33 -1.41 -9.59
C LYS A 175 8.39 -0.19 -10.49
N GLY A 176 9.41 0.64 -10.29
CA GLY A 176 9.68 1.82 -11.11
C GLY A 176 9.00 3.08 -10.60
N GLU A 177 9.55 4.22 -10.99
CA GLU A 177 9.09 5.54 -10.55
C GLU A 177 7.60 5.78 -10.86
N ALA A 178 7.15 5.46 -12.08
CA ALA A 178 5.76 5.69 -12.49
C ALA A 178 4.76 4.92 -11.61
N ALA A 179 5.07 3.65 -11.29
CA ALA A 179 4.24 2.84 -10.40
C ALA A 179 4.30 3.36 -8.96
N GLY A 180 5.48 3.77 -8.47
CA GLY A 180 5.64 4.37 -7.16
C GLY A 180 4.83 5.66 -6.99
N ARG A 181 4.92 6.55 -7.97
CA ARG A 181 4.11 7.78 -8.03
C ARG A 181 2.62 7.48 -8.07
N ALA A 182 2.18 6.46 -8.81
CA ALA A 182 0.78 6.07 -8.86
C ALA A 182 0.28 5.53 -7.51
N THR A 183 1.05 4.68 -6.84
CA THR A 183 0.74 4.17 -5.50
C THR A 183 0.63 5.31 -4.49
N LEU A 184 1.61 6.21 -4.45
CA LEU A 184 1.56 7.36 -3.55
C LEU A 184 0.39 8.30 -3.87
N ALA A 185 0.13 8.58 -5.15
CA ALA A 185 -1.00 9.39 -5.56
C ALA A 185 -2.34 8.80 -5.12
N GLN A 186 -2.45 7.46 -5.04
CA GLN A 186 -3.62 6.78 -4.49
C GLN A 186 -3.72 7.00 -2.97
N ARG A 187 -2.63 6.78 -2.22
CA ARG A 187 -2.58 7.05 -0.76
C ARG A 187 -2.98 8.49 -0.46
N TRP A 188 -2.41 9.45 -1.18
CA TRP A 188 -2.60 10.88 -0.95
C TRP A 188 -4.03 11.40 -1.17
N ARG A 189 -4.94 10.57 -1.70
CA ARG A 189 -6.38 10.86 -1.75
C ARG A 189 -7.02 10.87 -0.36
N TYR A 190 -6.42 10.17 0.60
CA TYR A 190 -6.92 10.06 1.96
C TYR A 190 -6.28 11.11 2.88
N PRO A 191 -7.02 11.56 3.92
CA PRO A 191 -6.44 12.41 4.95
C PRO A 191 -5.32 11.68 5.66
N ARG A 192 -4.30 12.44 6.04
CA ARG A 192 -3.16 11.92 6.78
C ARG A 192 -3.42 11.99 8.28
N PHE A 193 -3.01 10.97 9.01
CA PHE A 193 -3.15 10.95 10.47
C PHE A 193 -2.08 10.06 11.10
N PRO A 194 -1.59 10.41 12.30
CA PRO A 194 -0.58 9.61 12.98
C PRO A 194 -1.21 8.44 13.71
N VAL A 195 -0.61 7.26 13.56
CA VAL A 195 -1.03 6.04 14.26
C VAL A 195 0.16 5.52 15.05
N MET A 196 -0.01 5.40 16.36
CA MET A 196 0.89 4.59 17.17
C MET A 196 0.65 3.13 16.80
N ALA A 197 1.71 2.43 16.41
CA ALA A 197 1.65 1.05 15.97
C ALA A 197 2.77 0.27 16.65
N GLN A 198 2.45 -0.88 17.23
CA GLN A 198 3.43 -1.78 17.86
C GLN A 198 2.95 -3.22 17.76
N VAL A 199 3.88 -4.15 17.51
CA VAL A 199 3.59 -5.58 17.47
C VAL A 199 4.35 -6.32 18.56
N PHE A 200 3.70 -7.30 19.15
CA PHE A 200 4.19 -8.22 20.18
C PHE A 200 3.91 -9.66 19.72
N ASP A 201 4.36 -10.65 20.49
CA ASP A 201 4.30 -12.06 20.08
C ASP A 201 2.87 -12.56 19.81
N THR A 202 1.91 -12.12 20.61
CA THR A 202 0.52 -12.61 20.56
C THR A 202 -0.42 -11.71 19.77
N ALA A 203 -0.15 -10.41 19.73
CA ALA A 203 -0.99 -9.41 19.09
C ALA A 203 -0.20 -8.14 18.77
N GLY A 204 -0.76 -7.27 17.94
CA GLY A 204 -0.27 -5.90 17.78
C GLY A 204 -1.35 -4.87 18.08
N TYR A 205 -0.93 -3.64 18.33
CA TYR A 205 -1.78 -2.54 18.76
C TYR A 205 -1.68 -1.32 17.85
N LEU A 206 -2.81 -0.87 17.32
CA LEU A 206 -2.97 0.36 16.54
C LEU A 206 -3.76 1.37 17.35
N GLY A 207 -3.22 2.57 17.58
CA GLY A 207 -3.89 3.60 18.35
C GLY A 207 -3.65 5.01 17.87
N TRP A 208 -4.64 5.88 18.03
CA TRP A 208 -4.58 7.29 17.62
C TRP A 208 -5.60 8.15 18.38
N ASP A 209 -5.48 9.46 18.27
CA ASP A 209 -6.50 10.39 18.79
C ASP A 209 -7.65 10.50 17.80
N THR A 210 -8.89 10.26 18.25
CA THR A 210 -10.07 10.29 17.37
C THR A 210 -10.31 11.66 16.74
N ARG A 211 -9.68 12.71 17.27
CA ARG A 211 -9.73 14.06 16.72
C ARG A 211 -8.85 14.25 15.48
N ASP A 212 -7.90 13.37 15.17
CA ASP A 212 -7.01 13.51 14.02
C ASP A 212 -7.72 13.22 12.68
N LEU A 213 -8.87 12.53 12.73
CA LEU A 213 -9.72 12.22 11.59
C LEU A 213 -11.09 12.90 11.71
N SER A 214 -11.78 13.05 10.58
CA SER A 214 -13.22 13.34 10.61
C SER A 214 -13.98 12.13 11.18
N SER A 215 -15.11 12.37 11.85
CA SER A 215 -15.89 11.29 12.46
C SER A 215 -16.29 10.19 11.48
N GLU A 216 -16.64 10.56 10.24
CA GLU A 216 -16.96 9.63 9.15
C GLU A 216 -15.76 8.75 8.82
N ARG A 217 -14.59 9.35 8.54
CA ARG A 217 -13.40 8.60 8.16
C ARG A 217 -12.87 7.75 9.32
N GLY A 218 -12.91 8.30 10.54
CA GLY A 218 -12.58 7.55 11.75
C GLY A 218 -13.52 6.35 11.93
N GLY A 219 -14.80 6.48 11.64
CA GLY A 219 -15.77 5.39 11.65
C GLY A 219 -15.42 4.28 10.65
N GLU A 220 -15.10 4.64 9.40
CA GLU A 220 -14.70 3.69 8.35
C GLU A 220 -13.45 2.89 8.74
N VAL A 221 -12.39 3.58 9.19
CA VAL A 221 -11.13 2.96 9.62
C VAL A 221 -11.39 1.97 10.77
N ARG A 222 -12.17 2.39 11.77
CA ARG A 222 -12.52 1.55 12.93
C ARG A 222 -13.34 0.33 12.53
N ALA A 223 -14.32 0.51 11.66
CA ALA A 223 -15.13 -0.60 11.14
C ALA A 223 -14.24 -1.62 10.42
N ARG A 224 -13.32 -1.14 9.58
CA ARG A 224 -12.37 -2.00 8.86
C ARG A 224 -11.49 -2.81 9.81
N LEU A 225 -10.89 -2.17 10.81
CA LEU A 225 -10.09 -2.85 11.83
C LEU A 225 -10.87 -3.94 12.56
N ARG A 226 -12.14 -3.70 12.91
CA ARG A 226 -12.97 -4.68 13.61
C ARG A 226 -13.40 -5.84 12.71
N PHE A 227 -13.93 -5.55 11.53
CA PHE A 227 -14.61 -6.54 10.71
C PHE A 227 -13.69 -7.26 9.72
N GLU A 228 -12.72 -6.56 9.13
CA GLU A 228 -11.78 -7.15 8.15
C GLU A 228 -10.60 -7.82 8.87
N PHE A 229 -10.04 -7.15 9.88
CA PHE A 229 -8.83 -7.59 10.57
C PHE A 229 -9.07 -8.21 11.95
N GLN A 230 -10.33 -8.43 12.32
CA GLN A 230 -10.74 -9.06 13.60
C GLN A 230 -10.20 -8.34 14.83
N GLY A 231 -10.02 -7.02 14.72
CA GLY A 231 -9.48 -6.18 15.78
C GLY A 231 -10.45 -6.04 16.95
N ARG A 232 -9.95 -6.29 18.16
CA ARG A 232 -10.64 -5.99 19.41
C ARG A 232 -10.51 -4.51 19.73
N ASP A 233 -11.65 -3.82 19.86
CA ASP A 233 -11.67 -2.40 20.22
C ASP A 233 -11.44 -2.23 21.73
N LEU A 234 -10.34 -1.56 22.08
CA LEU A 234 -9.92 -1.24 23.45
C LEU A 234 -10.02 0.27 23.75
N SER A 235 -10.61 1.05 22.84
CA SER A 235 -10.71 2.52 22.86
C SER A 235 -11.25 3.05 24.19
N ARG A 236 -10.76 4.22 24.60
CA ARG A 236 -11.22 4.91 25.81
C ARG A 236 -11.27 6.41 25.59
N GLY A 237 -12.45 7.01 25.82
CA GLY A 237 -12.66 8.44 25.67
C GLY A 237 -12.33 8.91 24.25
N ARG A 238 -11.33 9.78 24.13
CA ARG A 238 -10.88 10.35 22.84
C ARG A 238 -9.83 9.52 22.11
N PHE A 239 -9.37 8.40 22.67
CA PHE A 239 -8.32 7.58 22.06
C PHE A 239 -8.92 6.32 21.48
N ALA A 240 -8.65 6.11 20.19
CA ALA A 240 -8.86 4.84 19.54
C ALA A 240 -7.68 3.92 19.85
N LEU A 241 -7.95 2.69 20.27
CA LEU A 241 -6.94 1.65 20.42
C LEU A 241 -7.54 0.32 20.00
N PHE A 242 -6.87 -0.37 19.09
CA PHE A 242 -7.27 -1.67 18.58
C PHE A 242 -6.15 -2.65 18.80
N GLU A 243 -6.51 -3.80 19.34
CA GLU A 243 -5.64 -4.97 19.37
C GLU A 243 -6.01 -5.89 18.21
N ILE A 244 -5.03 -6.17 17.37
CA ILE A 244 -5.18 -6.99 16.18
C ILE A 244 -4.46 -8.32 16.41
N PRO A 245 -5.07 -9.46 16.06
CA PRO A 245 -4.39 -10.76 16.08
C PRO A 245 -3.06 -10.73 15.33
N ARG A 246 -2.06 -11.45 15.85
CA ARG A 246 -0.69 -11.40 15.33
C ARG A 246 -0.57 -11.76 13.86
N ASP A 247 -1.33 -12.75 13.41
CA ASP A 247 -1.38 -13.23 12.03
C ASP A 247 -1.96 -12.19 11.05
N ARG A 248 -2.81 -11.27 11.54
CA ARG A 248 -3.44 -10.19 10.76
C ARG A 248 -2.76 -8.84 10.89
N TRP A 249 -1.83 -8.70 11.83
CA TRP A 249 -1.18 -7.43 12.14
C TRP A 249 -0.60 -6.72 10.91
N HIS A 250 0.25 -7.40 10.15
CA HIS A 250 0.94 -6.78 9.01
C HIS A 250 -0.05 -6.39 7.91
N GLU A 251 -1.07 -7.20 7.67
CA GLU A 251 -2.14 -6.90 6.71
C GLU A 251 -2.88 -5.61 7.12
N ALA A 252 -3.26 -5.50 8.39
CA ALA A 252 -3.91 -4.32 8.94
C ALA A 252 -3.00 -3.07 8.89
N ALA A 253 -1.73 -3.21 9.27
CA ALA A 253 -0.76 -2.13 9.24
C ALA A 253 -0.58 -1.56 7.82
N TRP A 254 -0.36 -2.43 6.84
CA TRP A 254 -0.23 -2.03 5.44
C TRP A 254 -1.53 -1.46 4.88
N ALA A 255 -2.69 -2.00 5.24
CA ALA A 255 -3.97 -1.44 4.85
C ALA A 255 -4.13 0.02 5.33
N LEU A 256 -3.73 0.33 6.56
CA LEU A 256 -3.74 1.71 7.06
C LEU A 256 -2.71 2.60 6.35
N ILE A 257 -1.53 2.09 6.04
CA ILE A 257 -0.52 2.82 5.25
C ILE A 257 -1.09 3.18 3.87
N GLU A 258 -1.79 2.25 3.22
CA GLU A 258 -2.45 2.52 1.93
C GLU A 258 -3.59 3.56 2.05
N GLU A 259 -4.17 3.69 3.24
CA GLU A 259 -5.10 4.77 3.60
C GLU A 259 -4.41 6.04 4.11
N ASN A 260 -3.10 6.18 3.86
CA ASN A 260 -2.28 7.34 4.20
C ASN A 260 -2.13 7.58 5.71
N ALA A 261 -2.28 6.55 6.53
CA ALA A 261 -1.87 6.59 7.92
C ALA A 261 -0.34 6.65 8.02
N LEU A 262 0.17 7.42 8.98
CA LEU A 262 1.58 7.42 9.34
C LEU A 262 1.77 6.58 10.60
N LEU A 263 2.22 5.33 10.42
CA LEU A 263 2.48 4.39 11.51
C LEU A 263 3.82 4.72 12.15
N LEU A 264 3.81 4.89 13.47
CA LEU A 264 4.95 5.30 14.27
C LEU A 264 5.08 4.34 15.44
N ARG A 265 6.30 3.88 15.70
CA ARG A 265 6.59 3.10 16.91
C ARG A 265 6.39 3.96 18.16
N PRO A 266 5.73 3.44 19.20
CA PRO A 266 5.72 4.10 20.49
C PRO A 266 7.14 4.18 21.04
N ASP A 267 7.44 5.29 21.72
CA ASP A 267 8.64 5.44 22.51
C ASP A 267 8.39 4.76 23.87
N MET A 268 8.81 3.50 23.99
CA MET A 268 8.64 2.69 25.20
C MET A 268 9.91 2.79 26.05
N SER A 269 9.76 2.96 27.36
CA SER A 269 10.92 2.94 28.28
C SER A 269 11.58 1.57 28.27
N GLU A 270 12.88 1.51 28.57
CA GLU A 270 13.65 0.24 28.63
C GLU A 270 12.94 -0.80 29.50
N ARG A 271 12.47 -0.39 30.68
CA ARG A 271 11.70 -1.25 31.59
C ARG A 271 10.42 -1.80 30.93
N ALA A 272 9.68 -0.98 30.18
CA ALA A 272 8.47 -1.40 29.49
C ALA A 272 8.79 -2.33 28.31
N GLN A 273 9.91 -2.13 27.62
CA GLN A 273 10.38 -3.04 26.57
C GLN A 273 10.78 -4.40 27.16
N VAL A 274 11.38 -4.45 28.34
CA VAL A 274 11.70 -5.71 29.02
C VAL A 274 10.42 -6.43 29.47
N ALA A 275 9.45 -5.71 30.04
CA ALA A 275 8.19 -6.29 30.50
C ALA A 275 7.27 -6.71 29.33
N HIS A 276 7.36 -6.00 28.21
CA HIS A 276 6.55 -6.20 27.01
C HIS A 276 7.47 -6.18 25.78
N PRO A 277 8.21 -7.26 25.53
CA PRO A 277 9.18 -7.32 24.44
C PRO A 277 8.50 -7.12 23.09
N PRO A 278 8.90 -6.11 22.31
CA PRO A 278 8.49 -5.97 20.92
C PRO A 278 8.75 -7.26 20.16
N PHE A 279 7.81 -7.67 19.31
CA PHE A 279 8.02 -8.79 18.42
C PHE A 279 9.21 -8.46 17.51
N THR A 280 10.28 -9.24 17.66
CA THR A 280 11.42 -9.17 16.76
C THR A 280 11.35 -10.40 15.88
N PRO A 281 11.12 -10.23 14.57
CA PRO A 281 11.13 -11.35 13.65
C PRO A 281 12.49 -12.06 13.68
N GLU A 282 12.47 -13.39 13.74
CA GLU A 282 13.57 -14.16 13.17
C GLU A 282 13.79 -13.72 11.73
N PRO A 283 15.01 -13.76 11.16
CA PRO A 283 15.28 -13.28 9.80
C PRO A 283 14.31 -13.93 8.81
N MET A 284 13.23 -13.21 8.49
CA MET A 284 12.15 -13.71 7.65
C MET A 284 12.51 -13.52 6.19
N THR A 285 11.96 -14.38 5.34
CA THR A 285 12.09 -14.32 3.88
C THR A 285 11.46 -13.06 3.24
N ASN A 286 10.79 -12.20 4.02
CA ASN A 286 9.96 -11.11 3.51
C ASN A 286 10.19 -9.78 4.27
N GLU A 287 11.45 -9.34 4.27
CA GLU A 287 12.01 -8.13 4.88
C GLU A 287 11.10 -6.88 4.79
N HIS A 288 10.33 -6.73 3.72
CA HIS A 288 9.48 -5.56 3.52
C HIS A 288 8.25 -5.50 4.42
N LEU A 289 7.69 -6.63 4.85
CA LEU A 289 6.49 -6.62 5.68
C LEU A 289 6.74 -5.98 7.05
N GLU A 290 7.97 -6.12 7.55
CA GLU A 290 8.41 -5.65 8.86
C GLU A 290 8.82 -4.18 8.87
N ARG A 291 9.05 -3.60 7.69
CA ARG A 291 9.41 -2.18 7.49
C ARG A 291 8.21 -1.24 7.55
N TRP A 292 7.08 -1.66 8.13
CA TRP A 292 5.87 -0.84 8.29
C TRP A 292 6.13 0.45 9.08
N TRP A 293 7.15 0.48 9.95
CA TRP A 293 7.53 1.66 10.73
C TRP A 293 8.54 2.56 10.01
N VAL A 294 9.12 2.11 8.90
CA VAL A 294 10.13 2.87 8.17
C VAL A 294 9.45 3.98 7.39
N VAL A 295 9.87 5.21 7.67
CA VAL A 295 9.38 6.43 7.04
C VAL A 295 10.56 7.11 6.34
N LEU A 296 10.40 7.39 5.06
CA LEU A 296 11.35 8.07 4.21
C LEU A 296 10.89 9.52 3.98
N THR A 297 11.76 10.49 4.23
CA THR A 297 11.49 11.92 4.02
C THR A 297 12.11 12.41 2.72
N GLY A 298 11.63 13.54 2.20
CA GLY A 298 12.21 14.15 1.00
C GLY A 298 12.15 13.25 -0.23
N GLU A 299 13.19 13.29 -1.05
CA GLU A 299 13.28 12.46 -2.27
C GLU A 299 13.66 11.00 -1.99
N ARG A 300 13.89 10.60 -0.74
CA ARG A 300 14.32 9.23 -0.39
C ARG A 300 13.32 8.17 -0.80
N TRP A 301 12.01 8.45 -0.77
CA TRP A 301 11.01 7.49 -1.26
C TRP A 301 11.11 7.28 -2.77
N LEU A 302 11.50 8.31 -3.54
CA LEU A 302 11.68 8.22 -4.98
C LEU A 302 12.91 7.35 -5.28
N GLN A 303 14.01 7.60 -4.57
CA GLN A 303 15.22 6.77 -4.64
C GLN A 303 14.91 5.31 -4.30
N GLU A 304 14.15 5.05 -3.24
CA GLU A 304 13.71 3.70 -2.87
C GLU A 304 12.89 3.04 -3.98
N SER A 305 11.96 3.77 -4.61
CA SER A 305 11.17 3.25 -5.73
C SER A 305 12.04 2.85 -6.93
N ILE A 306 13.11 3.61 -7.19
CA ILE A 306 14.09 3.32 -8.25
C ILE A 306 14.95 2.12 -7.86
N ARG A 307 15.40 2.06 -6.59
CA ARG A 307 16.19 0.94 -6.06
C ARG A 307 15.41 -0.37 -6.17
N VAL A 308 14.16 -0.40 -5.72
CA VAL A 308 13.28 -1.58 -5.83
C VAL A 308 13.05 -1.97 -7.29
N ALA A 309 12.94 -1.00 -8.20
CA ALA A 309 12.83 -1.27 -9.64
C ALA A 309 14.09 -1.95 -10.20
N ARG A 310 15.27 -1.44 -9.82
CA ARG A 310 16.58 -2.00 -10.23
C ARG A 310 16.78 -3.38 -9.67
N TRP A 311 16.55 -3.57 -8.37
CA TRP A 311 16.65 -4.88 -7.73
C TRP A 311 15.68 -5.88 -8.36
N SER A 312 14.44 -5.45 -8.63
CA SER A 312 13.47 -6.28 -9.34
C SER A 312 13.91 -6.63 -10.76
N ALA A 313 14.62 -5.75 -11.47
CA ALA A 313 15.16 -6.03 -12.79
C ALA A 313 16.35 -7.01 -12.72
N GLN A 314 17.21 -6.85 -11.73
CA GLN A 314 18.35 -7.73 -11.44
C GLN A 314 17.94 -9.09 -10.88
N ALA A 315 16.77 -9.19 -10.23
CA ALA A 315 16.18 -10.44 -9.76
C ALA A 315 15.47 -11.23 -10.88
N LYS A 316 15.14 -10.60 -12.03
CA LYS A 316 14.46 -11.28 -13.16
C LYS A 316 15.23 -12.48 -13.72
N PRO A 317 16.58 -12.49 -13.86
CA PRO A 317 17.32 -13.68 -14.28
C PRO A 317 17.10 -14.85 -13.33
N GLY A 318 17.25 -14.66 -12.01
CA GLY A 318 17.02 -15.70 -11.01
C GLY A 318 15.57 -16.17 -10.96
N GLN A 319 14.60 -15.25 -11.06
CA GLN A 319 13.17 -15.60 -11.13
C GLN A 319 12.80 -16.34 -12.42
N LYS A 320 13.44 -16.03 -13.56
CA LYS A 320 13.27 -16.78 -14.81
C LYS A 320 13.83 -18.19 -14.69
N VAL A 321 15.00 -18.35 -14.07
CA VAL A 321 15.59 -19.67 -13.79
C VAL A 321 14.69 -20.47 -12.87
N PHE A 322 14.21 -19.89 -11.77
CA PHE A 322 13.30 -20.56 -10.85
C PHE A 322 11.95 -20.90 -11.49
N ALA A 323 11.38 -20.01 -12.31
CA ALA A 323 10.16 -20.27 -13.05
C ALA A 323 10.34 -21.32 -14.17
N ALA A 324 11.54 -21.45 -14.74
CA ALA A 324 11.88 -22.49 -15.69
C ALA A 324 12.06 -23.84 -14.97
N GLN A 325 12.79 -23.87 -13.85
CA GLN A 325 12.94 -25.06 -13.00
C GLN A 325 11.60 -25.56 -12.47
N ARG A 326 10.71 -24.66 -12.03
CA ARG A 326 9.35 -25.00 -11.60
C ARG A 326 8.52 -25.58 -12.73
N ARG A 327 8.63 -25.02 -13.95
CA ARG A 327 7.95 -25.57 -15.13
C ARG A 327 8.47 -26.95 -15.50
N GLU A 328 9.78 -27.14 -15.43
CA GLU A 328 10.40 -28.44 -15.69
C GLU A 328 10.01 -29.48 -14.64
N ALA A 329 10.00 -29.11 -13.35
CA ALA A 329 9.52 -29.97 -12.27
C ALA A 329 8.04 -30.37 -12.46
N LEU A 330 7.18 -29.45 -12.88
CA LEU A 330 5.78 -29.77 -13.20
C LEU A 330 5.66 -30.66 -14.44
N ARG A 331 6.57 -30.53 -15.41
CA ARG A 331 6.63 -31.38 -16.60
C ARG A 331 7.09 -32.80 -16.27
N MET A 332 8.04 -32.95 -15.35
CA MET A 332 8.59 -34.24 -14.93
C MET A 332 7.74 -34.96 -13.89
N LYS A 333 6.89 -34.24 -13.14
CA LYS A 333 6.02 -34.81 -12.11
C LYS A 333 5.20 -36.04 -12.57
N PRO A 334 4.55 -36.09 -13.74
CA PRO A 334 3.83 -37.28 -14.18
C PRO A 334 4.73 -38.51 -14.38
N TYR A 335 5.99 -38.28 -14.79
CA TYR A 335 6.99 -39.32 -14.96
C TYR A 335 7.49 -39.83 -13.61
N ASP A 336 7.79 -38.91 -12.68
CA ASP A 336 8.21 -39.26 -11.32
C ASP A 336 7.10 -40.01 -10.56
N ASP A 337 5.86 -39.53 -10.65
CA ASP A 337 4.69 -40.20 -10.09
C ASP A 337 4.50 -41.61 -10.69
N ALA A 338 4.74 -41.78 -11.99
CA ALA A 338 4.68 -43.09 -12.63
C ALA A 338 5.81 -44.02 -12.16
N ARG A 339 7.03 -43.48 -12.00
CA ARG A 339 8.19 -44.23 -11.50
C ARG A 339 7.98 -44.69 -10.06
N GLU A 340 7.42 -43.82 -9.21
CA GLU A 340 7.06 -44.18 -7.84
C GLU A 340 5.93 -45.23 -7.77
N ARG A 341 4.93 -45.15 -8.66
CA ARG A 341 3.89 -46.19 -8.75
C ARG A 341 4.50 -47.55 -9.10
N VAL A 342 5.40 -47.58 -10.08
CA VAL A 342 6.12 -48.81 -10.47
C VAL A 342 6.98 -49.32 -9.32
N ALA A 343 7.75 -48.46 -8.64
CA ALA A 343 8.56 -48.85 -7.50
C ALA A 343 7.73 -49.46 -6.37
N ARG A 344 6.60 -48.83 -6.01
CA ARG A 344 5.65 -49.35 -5.02
C ARG A 344 5.04 -50.69 -5.41
N LEU A 345 4.73 -50.89 -6.69
CA LEU A 345 4.26 -52.17 -7.20
C LEU A 345 5.32 -53.26 -7.07
N HIS A 346 6.57 -52.97 -7.45
CA HIS A 346 7.69 -53.91 -7.28
C HIS A 346 7.92 -54.29 -5.83
N GLU A 347 7.85 -53.32 -4.92
CA GLU A 347 7.99 -53.57 -3.49
C GLU A 347 6.82 -54.40 -2.93
N SER A 348 5.61 -54.12 -3.37
CA SER A 348 4.40 -54.88 -2.99
C SER A 348 4.44 -56.33 -3.51
N VAL A 349 5.01 -56.56 -4.70
CA VAL A 349 5.25 -57.92 -5.23
C VAL A 349 6.36 -58.62 -4.44
N ARG A 350 7.46 -57.92 -4.11
CA ARG A 350 8.56 -58.47 -3.29
C ARG A 350 8.08 -58.89 -1.90
N ASN A 351 7.16 -58.12 -1.31
CA ASN A 351 6.59 -58.40 0.01
C ASN A 351 5.44 -59.41 -0.02
N GLY A 352 5.14 -60.01 -1.18
CA GLY A 352 4.09 -61.03 -1.35
C GLY A 352 2.66 -60.50 -1.24
N THR A 353 2.47 -59.18 -1.22
CA THR A 353 1.16 -58.54 -1.08
C THR A 353 0.37 -58.54 -2.40
N LEU A 354 1.06 -58.58 -3.55
CA LEU A 354 0.46 -58.71 -4.87
C LEU A 354 1.14 -59.84 -5.66
N PRO A 355 0.38 -60.64 -6.44
CA PRO A 355 0.97 -61.64 -7.32
C PRO A 355 1.78 -60.97 -8.45
N PRO A 356 2.86 -61.60 -8.96
CA PRO A 356 3.63 -61.06 -10.08
C PRO A 356 2.73 -60.94 -11.32
N VAL A 357 2.63 -59.73 -11.85
CA VAL A 357 1.84 -59.44 -13.06
C VAL A 357 2.63 -59.91 -14.28
N GLU A 358 2.10 -60.88 -15.02
CA GLU A 358 2.70 -61.30 -16.30
C GLU A 358 2.63 -60.16 -17.33
N PRO A 359 3.71 -59.90 -18.07
CA PRO A 359 3.73 -58.84 -19.07
C PRO A 359 2.75 -59.16 -20.19
N ARG A 360 1.63 -58.43 -20.25
CA ARG A 360 0.74 -58.49 -21.42
C ARG A 360 1.47 -57.92 -22.65
N PRO A 361 1.36 -58.58 -23.82
CA PRO A 361 1.91 -58.03 -25.06
C PRO A 361 1.24 -56.68 -25.36
N SER A 362 2.07 -55.64 -25.44
CA SER A 362 1.63 -54.27 -25.69
C SER A 362 1.09 -54.15 -27.12
N SER A 363 -0.22 -54.25 -27.30
CA SER A 363 -0.90 -53.79 -28.51
C SER A 363 -1.36 -52.34 -28.31
N VAL A 364 -0.41 -51.43 -28.16
CA VAL A 364 -0.71 -49.99 -28.22
C VAL A 364 0.12 -49.43 -29.36
N ALA A 365 -0.51 -49.33 -30.53
CA ALA A 365 0.00 -48.51 -31.62
C ALA A 365 0.21 -47.07 -31.07
N PRO A 366 1.28 -46.38 -31.45
CA PRO A 366 1.50 -45.01 -31.01
C PRO A 366 0.34 -44.16 -31.54
N VAL A 367 -0.52 -43.71 -30.64
CA VAL A 367 -1.43 -42.60 -30.91
C VAL A 367 -0.52 -41.37 -31.05
N LEU A 368 -0.11 -41.11 -32.29
CA LEU A 368 0.41 -39.80 -32.68
C LEU A 368 -0.63 -38.78 -32.21
N PRO A 369 -0.23 -37.68 -31.53
CA PRO A 369 -1.16 -36.61 -31.23
C PRO A 369 -1.67 -36.07 -32.57
N SER A 370 -2.93 -36.33 -32.89
CA SER A 370 -3.57 -35.74 -34.05
C SER A 370 -3.59 -34.21 -33.84
N ASN A 371 -2.96 -33.47 -34.74
CA ASN A 371 -3.00 -32.00 -34.82
C ASN A 371 -4.40 -31.45 -35.19
N ASP A 372 -5.47 -32.07 -34.68
CA ASP A 372 -6.85 -31.85 -35.13
C ASP A 372 -7.61 -30.81 -34.29
N THR A 373 -6.90 -29.89 -33.61
CA THR A 373 -7.51 -28.70 -32.98
C THR A 373 -7.75 -27.55 -33.97
N THR A 374 -7.27 -27.65 -35.21
CA THR A 374 -7.50 -26.63 -36.25
C THR A 374 -8.83 -26.80 -37.01
N ARG A 375 -9.57 -27.90 -36.81
CA ARG A 375 -10.85 -28.15 -37.52
C ARG A 375 -12.07 -27.40 -37.00
N LEU A 376 -11.98 -26.65 -35.89
CA LEU A 376 -13.09 -25.86 -35.34
C LEU A 376 -12.93 -24.33 -35.52
N LEU A 377 -11.91 -23.88 -36.24
CA LEU A 377 -11.72 -22.45 -36.49
C LEU A 377 -12.52 -22.01 -37.71
N SER A 378 -13.33 -20.96 -37.54
CA SER A 378 -14.04 -20.32 -38.66
C SER A 378 -13.03 -19.86 -39.73
N PRO A 379 -13.42 -19.80 -41.02
CA PRO A 379 -12.53 -19.34 -42.09
C PRO A 379 -11.88 -17.97 -41.81
N ALA A 380 -12.61 -17.07 -41.14
CA ALA A 380 -12.09 -15.78 -40.70
C ALA A 380 -10.96 -15.91 -39.67
N MET A 381 -11.10 -16.83 -38.72
CA MET A 381 -10.10 -17.02 -37.66
C MET A 381 -8.83 -17.73 -38.18
N ARG A 382 -8.97 -18.60 -39.18
CA ARG A 382 -7.82 -19.16 -39.92
C ARG A 382 -7.05 -18.07 -40.66
N THR A 383 -7.77 -17.21 -41.39
CA THR A 383 -7.17 -16.10 -42.12
C THR A 383 -6.42 -15.14 -41.18
N MET A 384 -6.96 -14.87 -39.98
CA MET A 384 -6.28 -14.06 -38.97
C MET A 384 -5.01 -14.72 -38.43
N LEU A 385 -5.03 -16.03 -38.19
CA LEU A 385 -3.86 -16.77 -37.71
C LEU A 385 -2.75 -16.83 -38.77
N ASP A 386 -3.11 -17.04 -40.04
CA ASP A 386 -2.16 -17.04 -41.14
C ASP A 386 -1.51 -15.65 -41.32
N GLN A 387 -2.29 -14.57 -41.22
CA GLN A 387 -1.76 -13.20 -41.23
C GLN A 387 -0.86 -12.90 -40.03
N ALA A 388 -1.18 -13.42 -38.84
CA ALA A 388 -0.36 -13.25 -37.66
C ALA A 388 0.97 -14.01 -37.78
N ALA A 389 0.94 -15.23 -38.31
CA ALA A 389 2.13 -16.04 -38.56
C ALA A 389 3.07 -15.36 -39.56
N GLU A 390 2.54 -14.79 -40.64
CA GLU A 390 3.38 -14.14 -41.66
C GLU A 390 3.97 -12.82 -41.17
N ARG A 391 3.23 -12.04 -40.35
CA ARG A 391 3.80 -10.86 -39.67
C ARG A 391 4.91 -11.22 -38.68
N GLN A 392 4.75 -12.34 -37.97
CA GLN A 392 5.77 -12.82 -37.04
C GLN A 392 7.03 -13.25 -37.80
N LYS A 393 6.88 -13.88 -38.96
CA LYS A 393 8.00 -14.26 -39.84
C LYS A 393 8.72 -13.02 -40.40
N ASP A 394 7.98 -12.01 -40.86
CA ASP A 394 8.55 -10.74 -41.33
C ASP A 394 9.27 -9.97 -40.21
N PHE A 395 8.70 -9.97 -39.00
CA PHE A 395 9.34 -9.39 -37.82
C PHE A 395 10.67 -10.07 -37.51
N LEU A 396 10.70 -11.41 -37.49
CA LEU A 396 11.92 -12.16 -37.21
C LEU A 396 12.99 -11.97 -38.30
N ALA A 397 12.59 -11.83 -39.56
CA ALA A 397 13.48 -11.49 -40.66
C ALA A 397 14.05 -10.07 -40.50
N ALA A 398 13.23 -9.08 -40.14
CA ALA A 398 13.68 -7.71 -39.90
C ALA A 398 14.69 -7.63 -38.73
N VAL A 399 14.46 -8.37 -37.64
CA VAL A 399 15.41 -8.49 -36.52
C VAL A 399 16.73 -9.12 -36.95
N ARG A 400 16.68 -10.21 -37.73
CA ARG A 400 17.88 -10.90 -38.21
C ARG A 400 18.72 -10.02 -39.14
N ASP A 401 18.06 -9.24 -40.00
CA ASP A 401 18.73 -8.42 -41.02
C ASP A 401 19.07 -7.01 -40.52
N GLY A 402 18.83 -6.70 -39.24
CA GLY A 402 19.06 -5.36 -38.67
C GLY A 402 18.20 -4.25 -39.27
N ARG A 403 17.07 -4.62 -39.91
CA ARG A 403 16.15 -3.67 -40.54
C ARG A 403 15.23 -3.04 -39.49
N PRO A 404 14.81 -1.77 -39.66
CA PRO A 404 13.87 -1.14 -38.75
C PRO A 404 12.58 -1.95 -38.68
N LEU A 405 12.13 -2.22 -37.45
CA LEU A 405 10.95 -3.03 -37.18
C LEU A 405 9.70 -2.40 -37.83
N PRO A 406 8.85 -3.19 -38.50
CA PRO A 406 7.60 -2.67 -39.03
C PRO A 406 6.77 -2.08 -37.88
N ARG A 407 6.33 -0.82 -38.03
CA ARG A 407 5.49 -0.15 -37.03
C ARG A 407 4.25 -1.01 -36.78
N LEU A 408 4.00 -1.38 -35.52
CA LEU A 408 2.70 -1.93 -35.13
C LEU A 408 1.65 -0.87 -35.47
N ILE A 409 0.91 -1.09 -36.56
CA ILE A 409 -0.35 -0.41 -36.79
C ILE A 409 -1.26 -0.85 -35.64
N ASP A 410 -1.94 0.13 -35.03
CA ASP A 410 -2.87 -0.03 -33.92
C ASP A 410 -3.71 -1.31 -34.04
N PRO A 411 -4.02 -2.00 -32.93
CA PRO A 411 -4.89 -3.17 -32.97
C PRO A 411 -6.16 -2.78 -33.73
N LEU A 412 -6.44 -3.53 -34.79
CA LEU A 412 -7.66 -3.42 -35.57
C LEU A 412 -8.85 -3.31 -34.61
N LEU A 413 -9.32 -2.08 -34.40
CA LEU A 413 -10.74 -1.79 -34.28
C LEU A 413 -11.33 -2.24 -35.62
N VAL A 414 -11.54 -3.55 -35.75
CA VAL A 414 -12.60 -4.03 -36.64
C VAL A 414 -13.83 -3.37 -36.05
N ALA A 415 -14.36 -2.38 -36.75
CA ALA A 415 -15.75 -2.02 -36.62
C ALA A 415 -16.53 -3.31 -36.90
N VAL A 416 -16.81 -4.07 -35.85
CA VAL A 416 -17.87 -5.07 -35.87
C VAL A 416 -19.08 -4.22 -36.18
N ALA A 417 -19.55 -4.28 -37.43
CA ALA A 417 -20.87 -3.77 -37.77
C ALA A 417 -21.80 -4.31 -36.69
N PRO A 418 -22.56 -3.45 -35.98
CA PRO A 418 -23.38 -3.92 -34.87
C PRO A 418 -24.23 -5.06 -35.42
N GLU A 419 -24.05 -6.26 -34.86
CA GLU A 419 -25.03 -7.32 -35.10
C GLU A 419 -26.40 -6.71 -34.79
N PRO A 420 -27.40 -6.88 -35.68
CA PRO A 420 -28.72 -6.33 -35.44
C PRO A 420 -29.17 -6.80 -34.07
N THR A 421 -29.28 -5.86 -33.14
CA THR A 421 -29.76 -6.10 -31.79
C THR A 421 -31.05 -6.92 -31.94
N PRO A 422 -31.11 -8.18 -31.47
CA PRO A 422 -32.34 -8.94 -31.57
C PRO A 422 -33.42 -8.11 -30.89
N GLU A 423 -34.47 -7.76 -31.64
CA GLU A 423 -35.61 -7.02 -31.10
C GLU A 423 -36.03 -7.71 -29.81
N ARG A 424 -35.79 -7.03 -28.69
CA ARG A 424 -36.17 -7.54 -27.37
C ARG A 424 -37.69 -7.62 -27.39
N LYS A 425 -38.23 -8.83 -27.56
CA LYS A 425 -39.65 -9.10 -27.37
C LYS A 425 -40.07 -8.47 -26.05
N ALA A 426 -41.08 -7.60 -26.11
CA ALA A 426 -41.64 -6.98 -24.92
C ALA A 426 -41.98 -8.08 -23.90
N LEU A 427 -41.58 -7.87 -22.65
CA LEU A 427 -41.93 -8.76 -21.55
C LEU A 427 -43.46 -8.93 -21.54
N SER A 428 -43.93 -10.17 -21.40
CA SER A 428 -45.38 -10.41 -21.35
C SER A 428 -45.99 -9.63 -20.18
N PRO A 429 -47.25 -9.16 -20.30
CA PRO A 429 -47.90 -8.38 -19.25
C PRO A 429 -47.86 -9.07 -17.88
N ALA A 430 -47.99 -10.40 -17.86
CA ALA A 430 -47.88 -11.22 -16.65
C ALA A 430 -46.49 -11.16 -15.99
N LEU A 431 -45.42 -11.19 -16.78
CA LEU A 431 -44.05 -11.07 -16.28
C LEU A 431 -43.77 -9.67 -15.74
N LYS A 432 -44.29 -8.64 -16.42
CA LYS A 432 -44.17 -7.25 -15.97
C LYS A 432 -44.89 -7.03 -14.64
N SER A 433 -46.13 -7.51 -14.51
CA SER A 433 -46.88 -7.46 -13.25
C SER A 433 -46.20 -8.24 -12.11
N SER A 434 -45.58 -9.38 -12.39
CA SER A 434 -44.83 -10.15 -11.39
C SER A 434 -43.57 -9.41 -10.91
N LEU A 435 -42.87 -8.75 -11.83
CA LEU A 435 -41.68 -7.96 -11.52
C LEU A 435 -42.03 -6.72 -10.70
N ASP A 436 -43.11 -6.04 -11.05
CA ASP A 436 -43.62 -4.87 -10.32
C ASP A 436 -44.09 -5.26 -8.91
N ALA A 437 -44.79 -6.39 -8.76
CA ALA A 437 -45.19 -6.91 -7.46
C ALA A 437 -43.99 -7.32 -6.58
N SER A 438 -42.94 -7.88 -7.16
CA SER A 438 -41.70 -8.19 -6.43
C SER A 438 -40.93 -6.93 -6.03
N LYS A 439 -40.90 -5.90 -6.89
CA LYS A 439 -40.30 -4.60 -6.58
C LYS A 439 -41.06 -3.89 -5.46
N ALA A 440 -42.40 -3.93 -5.47
CA ALA A 440 -43.22 -3.38 -4.40
C ALA A 440 -42.98 -4.09 -3.06
N ARG A 441 -42.86 -5.42 -3.06
CA ARG A 441 -42.53 -6.21 -1.85
C ARG A 441 -41.15 -5.85 -1.29
N MET A 442 -40.13 -5.72 -2.14
CA MET A 442 -38.80 -5.30 -1.70
C MET A 442 -38.80 -3.89 -1.11
N GLN A 443 -39.54 -2.96 -1.73
CA GLN A 443 -39.66 -1.60 -1.21
C GLN A 443 -40.38 -1.55 0.14
N ALA A 444 -41.41 -2.36 0.34
CA ALA A 444 -42.12 -2.47 1.62
C ALA A 444 -41.22 -3.02 2.74
N LEU A 445 -40.35 -4.01 2.44
CA LEU A 445 -39.38 -4.54 3.39
C LEU A 445 -38.32 -3.49 3.78
N ILE A 446 -37.83 -2.71 2.81
CA ILE A 446 -36.90 -1.60 3.06
C ILE A 446 -37.55 -0.57 3.98
N ASN A 447 -38.79 -0.18 3.71
CA ASN A 447 -39.50 0.81 4.51
C ASN A 447 -39.81 0.28 5.93
N ALA A 448 -40.22 -0.99 6.07
CA ALA A 448 -40.47 -1.61 7.38
C ALA A 448 -39.19 -1.73 8.24
N SER A 449 -38.02 -1.92 7.60
CA SER A 449 -36.74 -1.90 8.30
C SER A 449 -36.30 -0.51 8.77
N SER A 450 -36.88 0.55 8.22
CA SER A 450 -36.56 1.95 8.55
C SER A 450 -37.43 2.57 9.65
N THR A 451 -38.53 1.92 10.02
CA THR A 451 -39.48 2.39 11.06
C THR A 451 -39.43 1.57 12.34
N GLY A 452 -38.29 0.91 12.63
CA GLY A 452 -38.06 0.25 13.90
C GLY A 452 -37.85 1.24 15.04
N ASP A 453 -38.94 1.89 15.48
CA ASP A 453 -39.06 2.42 16.84
C ASP A 453 -38.99 1.20 17.79
N GLN A 454 -37.91 1.15 18.59
CA GLN A 454 -37.86 0.28 19.76
C GLN A 454 -38.67 0.93 20.89
N PRO A 455 -39.44 0.16 21.69
CA PRO A 455 -39.91 0.62 22.98
C PRO A 455 -38.75 0.91 23.94
#